data_AF-A0A853ZNR8-F1
#
_entry.id   AF-A0A853ZNR8-F1
#
_cell.length_a   1.000
_cell.length_b   1.000
_cell.length_c   1.000
_cell.angle_alpha   90.00
_cell.angle_beta   90.00
_cell.angle_gamma   90.00
#
_symmetry.space_group_name_H-M   'P 1'
#
loop_
_entity.id
_entity.type
_entity.pdbx_description
1 polymer ?
#
loop_
_entity_poly.entity_id
_entity_poly.type
_entity_poly.pdbx_seq_one_letter_code
_entity_poly.pdbx_strand_id
1 'polypeptide(L)' 'MTILVIAEHDGKTLAPATLNTVAAAAKIGGEINVLVAGQGIGAVAEAAAQIAGVAKVLVADNAAYAHQ' A
#
# COMPACT_ATOMS: atom_id res chain seq x y z
N MET A 1 -17.02 7.51 0.24
CA MET A 1 -16.68 6.21 0.83
C MET A 1 -15.22 5.93 0.53
N THR A 2 -14.47 5.41 1.50
CA THR A 2 -13.03 5.21 1.38
C THR A 2 -12.73 3.72 1.32
N ILE A 3 -11.83 3.33 0.42
CA ILE A 3 -11.36 1.97 0.22
C ILE A 3 -9.96 1.87 0.83
N LEU A 4 -9.74 0.88 1.68
CA LEU A 4 -8.43 0.55 2.21
C LEU A 4 -7.85 -0.64 1.44
N VAL A 5 -6.72 -0.42 0.76
CA VAL A 5 -5.92 -1.47 0.13
C VAL A 5 -4.74 -1.79 1.04
N ILE A 6 -4.53 -3.07 1.33
CA ILE A 6 -3.34 -3.53 2.06
C ILE A 6 -2.27 -3.83 1.02
N ALA A 7 -1.12 -3.19 1.14
CA ALA A 7 0.01 -3.40 0.24
C ALA A 7 0.76 -4.67 0.61
N GLU A 8 0.94 -5.54 -0.37
CA GLU A 8 1.87 -6.67 -0.29
C GLU A 8 3.25 -6.23 -0.77
N HIS A 9 4.31 -6.66 -0.08
CA HIS A 9 5.70 -6.31 -0.36
C HIS A 9 6.67 -7.29 0.28
N ASP A 10 7.92 -7.29 -0.17
CA ASP A 10 9.02 -8.10 0.42
C ASP A 10 9.90 -7.30 1.41
N GLY A 11 9.43 -6.13 1.84
CA GLY A 11 10.16 -5.18 2.69
C GLY A 11 11.05 -4.21 1.93
N LYS A 12 11.21 -4.40 0.61
CA LYS A 12 11.98 -3.51 -0.27
C LYS A 12 11.18 -3.03 -1.46
N THR A 13 10.35 -3.91 -2.01
CA THR A 13 9.61 -3.71 -3.25
C THR A 13 8.15 -4.05 -3.07
N LEU A 14 7.29 -3.24 -3.68
CA LEU A 14 5.86 -3.47 -3.71
C LEU A 14 5.52 -4.63 -4.66
N ALA A 15 4.70 -5.58 -4.23
CA ALA A 15 4.26 -6.66 -5.09
C ALA A 15 3.32 -6.13 -6.20
N PRO A 16 3.39 -6.66 -7.44
CA PRO A 16 2.49 -6.27 -8.53
C PRO A 16 1.01 -6.49 -8.21
N ALA A 17 0.69 -7.42 -7.30
CA ALA A 17 -0.66 -7.68 -6.82
C ALA A 17 -1.32 -6.41 -6.23
N THR A 18 -0.55 -5.58 -5.52
CA THR A 18 -1.03 -4.32 -4.95
C THR A 18 -1.54 -3.36 -6.04
N LEU A 19 -0.85 -3.29 -7.19
CA LEU A 19 -1.26 -2.45 -8.32
C LEU A 19 -2.58 -2.93 -8.93
N ASN A 20 -2.73 -4.25 -9.09
CA ASN A 20 -3.98 -4.84 -9.58
C ASN A 20 -5.16 -4.53 -8.64
N THR A 21 -4.92 -4.61 -7.32
CA THR A 21 -5.94 -4.29 -6.31
C THR A 21 -6.30 -2.81 -6.33
N VAL A 22 -5.34 -1.90 -6.49
CA VAL A 22 -5.63 -0.45 -6.64
C VAL A 22 -6.44 -0.19 -7.91
N ALA A 23 -6.10 -0.83 -9.02
CA ALA A 23 -6.87 -0.70 -10.27
C ALA A 23 -8.31 -1.22 -10.12
N ALA A 24 -8.52 -2.29 -9.34
CA ALA A 24 -9.86 -2.77 -9.00
C ALA A 24 -10.61 -1.78 -8.09
N ALA A 25 -9.94 -1.25 -7.06
CA ALA A 25 -10.51 -0.24 -6.17
C ALA A 25 -10.95 1.03 -6.93
N ALA A 26 -10.17 1.46 -7.91
CA ALA A 26 -10.54 2.59 -8.77
C ALA A 26 -11.85 2.35 -9.55
N LYS A 27 -12.11 1.11 -9.97
CA LYS A 27 -13.37 0.75 -10.65
C LYS A 27 -14.57 0.70 -9.70
N ILE A 28 -14.36 0.36 -8.44
CA ILE A 28 -15.42 0.41 -7.41
C ILE A 28 -15.86 1.86 -7.20
N GLY A 29 -14.92 2.81 -7.31
CA GLY A 29 -15.17 4.21 -7.08
C GLY A 29 -15.12 4.57 -5.60
N GLY A 30 -14.37 5.63 -5.28
CA GLY A 30 -14.11 6.05 -3.91
C GLY A 30 -12.68 6.53 -3.74
N GLU A 31 -12.39 7.08 -2.57
CA GLU A 31 -11.02 7.47 -2.20
C GLU A 31 -10.22 6.22 -1.84
N ILE A 32 -9.01 6.07 -2.39
CA ILE A 32 -8.18 4.88 -2.15
C ILE A 32 -7.05 5.23 -1.20
N ASN A 33 -7.03 4.57 -0.05
CA ASN A 33 -5.94 4.63 0.91
C ASN A 33 -5.17 3.30 0.87
N VAL A 34 -3.84 3.37 0.98
CA VAL A 34 -2.98 2.18 0.99
C VAL A 34 -2.30 2.07 2.36
N LEU A 35 -2.38 0.90 3.00
CA LEU A 35 -1.59 0.58 4.19
C LEU A 35 -0.36 -0.23 3.80
N VAL A 36 0.82 0.24 4.20
CA VAL A 36 2.10 -0.48 4.12
C VAL A 36 2.53 -0.81 5.55
N ALA A 37 2.71 -2.09 5.86
CA ALA A 37 3.05 -2.57 7.19
C ALA A 37 4.29 -3.48 7.13
N GLY A 38 5.31 -3.17 7.91
CA GLY A 38 6.56 -3.92 7.91
C GLY A 38 7.62 -3.24 8.77
N GLN A 39 8.88 -3.59 8.56
CA GLN A 39 10.01 -2.96 9.23
C GLN A 39 10.95 -2.33 8.20
N GLY A 40 11.29 -1.05 8.38
CA GLY A 40 12.19 -0.33 7.46
C GLY A 40 11.57 -0.13 6.08
N ILE A 41 10.26 0.12 6.01
CA ILE A 41 9.44 0.10 4.79
C ILE A 41 9.28 1.46 4.10
N GLY A 42 10.11 2.45 4.45
CA GLY A 42 10.00 3.81 3.90
C GLY A 42 9.98 3.85 2.36
N ALA A 43 10.89 3.12 1.71
CA ALA A 43 10.94 3.04 0.25
C ALA A 43 9.70 2.39 -0.37
N VAL A 44 9.11 1.40 0.30
CA VAL A 44 7.86 0.75 -0.15
C VAL A 44 6.68 1.71 -0.03
N ALA A 45 6.61 2.47 1.06
CA ALA A 45 5.59 3.48 1.26
C ALA A 45 5.67 4.61 0.23
N GLU A 46 6.88 5.07 -0.10
CA GLU A 46 7.10 6.04 -1.16
C GLU A 46 6.65 5.50 -2.52
N ALA A 47 7.00 4.26 -2.86
CA ALA A 47 6.54 3.61 -4.09
C ALA A 47 5.00 3.51 -4.14
N ALA A 48 4.36 3.15 -3.02
CA ALA A 48 2.90 3.10 -2.92
C ALA A 48 2.25 4.48 -3.13
N ALA A 49 2.89 5.56 -2.68
CA ALA A 49 2.38 6.93 -2.83
C ALA A 49 2.42 7.42 -4.28
N GLN A 50 3.26 6.83 -5.13
CA GLN A 50 3.34 7.16 -6.55
C GLN A 50 2.27 6.44 -7.40
N ILE A 51 1.47 5.55 -6.82
CA ILE A 51 0.44 4.83 -7.57
C ILE A 51 -0.71 5.79 -7.89
N ALA A 52 -1.02 5.91 -9.18
CA ALA A 52 -2.15 6.73 -9.63
C ALA A 52 -3.46 6.29 -8.97
N GLY A 53 -4.21 7.26 -8.43
CA GLY A 53 -5.48 7.03 -7.75
C GLY A 53 -5.35 6.81 -6.23
N VAL A 54 -4.15 6.62 -5.70
CA VAL A 54 -3.92 6.59 -4.24
C VAL A 54 -3.99 8.00 -3.68
N ALA A 55 -4.89 8.22 -2.73
CA ALA A 55 -5.08 9.49 -2.04
C ALA A 55 -4.20 9.62 -0.79
N LYS A 56 -3.95 8.50 -0.10
CA LYS A 56 -3.14 8.48 1.13
C LYS A 56 -2.41 7.16 1.30
N VAL A 57 -1.17 7.23 1.78
CA VAL A 57 -0.43 6.07 2.28
C VAL A 57 -0.36 6.14 3.81
N LEU A 58 -0.75 5.05 4.46
CA LEU A 58 -0.61 4.81 5.88
C LEU A 58 0.60 3.90 6.07
N VAL A 59 1.51 4.29 6.96
CA VAL A 59 2.76 3.56 7.20
C VAL A 59 2.74 3.01 8.61
N ALA A 60 2.84 1.69 8.73
CA ALA A 60 3.00 0.98 9.98
C ALA A 60 4.41 0.35 10.00
N ASP A 61 5.43 1.19 10.24
CA ASP A 61 6.82 0.76 10.36
C ASP A 61 7.12 0.34 11.82
N ASN A 62 7.18 -0.97 12.07
CA ASN A 62 7.45 -1.52 13.37
C ASN A 62 8.06 -2.93 13.27
N ALA A 63 8.97 -3.26 14.20
CA ALA A 63 9.57 -4.59 14.30
C ALA A 63 8.53 -5.72 14.51
N ALA A 64 7.36 -5.42 15.06
CA ALA A 64 6.25 -6.38 15.18
C ALA A 64 5.75 -6.94 13.84
N TYR A 65 6.02 -6.23 12.73
CA TYR A 65 5.59 -6.59 11.38
C TYR A 65 6.73 -7.16 10.52
N ALA A 66 7.86 -7.54 11.11
CA ALA A 66 9.03 -8.02 10.37
C ALA A 66 8.84 -9.34 9.61
N HIS A 67 7.76 -10.09 9.89
CA HIS A 67 7.46 -11.41 9.33
C HIS A 67 6.09 -11.49 8.66
N GLN A 68 5.61 -10.35 8.16
CA GLN A 68 4.31 -10.27 7.50
C GLN A 68 4.34 -10.79 6.06
#